data_AF-A0A380DJE0-F1
#
_entry.id   AF-A0A380DJE0-F1
#
_cell.length_a   1.000
_cell.length_b   1.000
_cell.length_c   1.000
_cell.angle_alpha   90.00
_cell.angle_beta   90.00
_cell.angle_gamma   90.00
#
_symmetry.space_group_name_H-M   'P 1'
#
loop_
_entity.id
_entity.type
_entity.pdbx_description
1 polymer ?
#
loop_
_entity_poly.entity_id
_entity_poly.type
_entity_poly.pdbx_seq_one_letter_code
_entity_poly.pdbx_strand_id
1 'polypeptide(L)' 'MNKIVLQDCRIFGDFFGQGDIKDVEQALQGTKMTREDLTHQLKQLDIVYYFGNVTVESLVEMVLS' A
#
# COMPACT_ATOMS: atom_id res chain seq x y z
N MET A 1 18.80 13.62 9.33
CA MET A 1 18.47 12.30 8.77
C MET A 1 17.42 12.51 7.70
N ASN A 2 17.74 12.27 6.42
CA ASN A 2 16.73 12.31 5.36
C ASN A 2 15.85 11.06 5.47
N LYS A 3 14.54 11.25 5.61
CA LYS A 3 13.54 10.18 5.57
C LYS A 3 12.99 10.14 4.15
N ILE A 4 13.06 8.99 3.49
CA ILE A 4 12.42 8.78 2.19
C ILE A 4 10.94 8.55 2.46
N VAL A 5 10.09 9.41 1.91
CA VAL A 5 8.63 9.38 2.06
C VAL A 5 7.98 9.26 0.69
N LEU A 6 6.86 8.55 0.63
CA LEU A 6 6.05 8.43 -0.58
C LEU A 6 5.37 9.78 -0.87
N GLN A 7 5.85 10.48 -1.90
CA GLN A 7 5.27 11.75 -2.33
C GLN A 7 4.09 11.57 -3.28
N ASP A 8 4.09 10.49 -4.05
CA ASP A 8 2.98 10.08 -4.89
C ASP A 8 2.97 8.55 -5.01
N CYS A 9 1.81 7.97 -5.28
CA CYS A 9 1.63 6.53 -5.39
C CYS A 9 0.62 6.25 -6.51
N ARG A 10 1.01 5.38 -7.45
CA ARG A 10 0.11 4.84 -8.46
C ARG A 10 0.24 3.34 -8.49
N ILE A 11 -0.89 2.65 -8.40
CA ILE A 11 -0.98 1.21 -8.34
C ILE A 11 -1.75 0.74 -9.58
N PHE A 12 -1.08 -0.03 -10.42
CA PHE A 12 -1.66 -0.60 -11.63
C PHE A 12 -1.77 -2.11 -11.50
N GLY A 13 -2.87 -2.66 -11.99
CA GLY A 13 -3.09 -4.09 -11.99
C GLY A 13 -4.54 -4.43 -12.31
N ASP A 14 -4.77 -5.71 -12.61
CA ASP A 14 -6.10 -6.29 -12.71
C ASP A 14 -6.46 -6.87 -11.34
N PHE A 15 -7.05 -6.03 -10.49
CA PHE A 15 -7.43 -6.41 -9.14
C PHE A 15 -8.88 -6.84 -9.13
N PHE A 16 -9.16 -8.03 -8.58
CA PHE A 16 -10.52 -8.52 -8.35
C PHE A 16 -11.14 -7.99 -7.05
N GLY A 17 -10.62 -6.85 -6.56
CA GLY A 17 -11.15 -6.16 -5.40
C GLY A 17 -12.46 -5.42 -5.71
N GLN A 18 -13.19 -5.08 -4.65
CA GLN A 18 -14.47 -4.37 -4.71
C GLN A 18 -14.33 -2.86 -4.44
N GLY A 19 -13.19 -2.42 -3.90
CA GLY A 19 -12.90 -1.01 -3.60
C GLY A 19 -12.20 -0.24 -4.73
N ASP A 20 -12.20 1.09 -4.65
CA ASP A 20 -11.39 1.93 -5.54
C ASP A 20 -9.93 1.93 -5.04
N ILE A 21 -8.99 1.53 -5.90
CA ILE A 21 -7.57 1.48 -5.57
C ILE A 21 -6.99 2.85 -5.22
N LYS A 22 -7.62 3.94 -5.67
CA LYS A 22 -7.24 5.30 -5.28
C LYS A 22 -7.28 5.51 -3.77
N ASP A 23 -8.13 4.79 -3.04
CA ASP A 23 -8.21 4.88 -1.58
C ASP A 23 -6.92 4.37 -0.95
N VAL A 24 -6.34 3.30 -1.49
CA VAL A 24 -5.05 2.74 -1.06
C VAL A 24 -3.90 3.65 -1.45
N GLU A 25 -3.90 4.17 -2.69
CA GLU A 25 -2.89 5.12 -3.16
C GLU A 25 -2.80 6.34 -2.24
N GLN A 26 -3.96 6.93 -1.90
CA GLN A 26 -4.04 8.08 -0.99
C GLN A 26 -3.60 7.73 0.42
N ALA A 27 -3.98 6.54 0.93
CA ALA A 27 -3.58 6.10 2.26
C ALA A 27 -2.05 5.93 2.39
N LEU A 28 -1.34 5.61 1.30
CA LEU A 28 0.11 5.44 1.31
C LEU A 28 0.89 6.76 1.18
N GLN A 29 0.26 7.84 0.70
CA GLN A 29 0.93 9.15 0.59
C GLN A 29 1.42 9.64 1.96
N GLY A 30 2.65 10.15 1.99
CA GLY A 30 3.32 10.59 3.22
C GLY A 30 3.88 9.46 4.10
N THR A 31 3.61 8.20 3.77
CA THR A 31 4.18 7.05 4.50
C THR A 31 5.67 6.95 4.22
N LYS A 32 6.47 6.65 5.25
CA LYS A 32 7.91 6.41 5.04
C LYS A 32 8.12 5.11 4.28
N MET A 33 9.10 5.07 3.39
CA MET A 33 9.50 3.86 2.67
C MET A 33 10.32 2.92 3.57
N THR A 34 9.70 2.45 4.66
CA THR A 34 10.24 1.41 5.54
C THR A 34 9.21 0.29 5.65
N ARG A 35 9.68 -0.94 5.87
CA ARG A 35 8.79 -2.10 6.06
C ARG A 35 7.80 -1.88 7.20
N GLU A 36 8.25 -1.28 8.29
CA GLU A 36 7.44 -1.03 9.48
C GLU A 36 6.33 0.00 9.21
N ASP A 37 6.68 1.16 8.65
CA ASP A 37 5.71 2.22 8.34
C ASP A 37 4.68 1.76 7.29
N LEU A 38 5.12 1.07 6.22
CA LEU A 38 4.23 0.54 5.18
C LEU A 38 3.29 -0.54 5.72
N THR A 39 3.81 -1.49 6.51
CA THR A 39 2.99 -2.54 7.12
C THR A 39 1.96 -1.94 8.06
N HIS A 40 2.35 -0.96 8.88
CA HIS A 40 1.45 -0.28 9.80
C HIS A 40 0.31 0.40 9.04
N GLN A 41 0.63 1.13 7.97
CA GLN A 41 -0.35 1.87 7.18
C GLN A 41 -1.32 0.93 6.45
N LEU A 42 -0.80 -0.10 5.79
CA LEU A 42 -1.61 -1.07 5.05
C LEU A 42 -2.50 -1.93 5.97
N LYS A 43 -2.10 -2.18 7.22
CA LYS A 43 -2.94 -2.86 8.22
C LYS A 43 -4.16 -2.06 8.68
N GLN A 44 -4.22 -0.75 8.38
CA GLN A 44 -5.41 0.06 8.64
C GLN A 44 -6.48 -0.10 7.55
N LEU A 45 -6.17 -0.80 6.46
CA LEU A 45 -7.06 -1.00 5.32
C LEU A 45 -7.51 -2.46 5.25
N ASP A 46 -8.72 -2.67 4.73
CA ASP A 46 -9.17 -4.00 4.33
C ASP A 46 -8.52 -4.38 2.99
N ILE A 47 -7.29 -4.90 3.04
CA ILE A 47 -6.53 -5.28 1.84
C ILE A 47 -7.29 -6.30 0.99
N VAL A 48 -8.11 -7.17 1.59
CA VAL A 48 -8.89 -8.15 0.84
C VAL A 48 -10.00 -7.47 0.04
N TYR A 49 -10.61 -6.42 0.59
CA TYR A 49 -11.59 -5.60 -0.12
C TYR A 49 -10.99 -4.90 -1.35
N TYR A 50 -9.75 -4.41 -1.29
CA TYR A 50 -9.13 -3.68 -2.41
C TYR A 50 -8.39 -4.58 -3.41
N PHE A 51 -7.77 -5.67 -2.94
CA PHE A 51 -6.88 -6.50 -3.76
C PHE A 51 -7.29 -7.97 -3.88
N GLY A 52 -8.37 -8.39 -3.23
CA GLY A 52 -8.79 -9.79 -3.20
C GLY A 52 -7.86 -10.64 -2.33
N ASN A 53 -7.31 -11.74 -2.86
CA ASN A 53 -6.53 -12.69 -2.06
C ASN A 53 -5.07 -12.27 -1.82
N VAL A 54 -4.80 -10.98 -1.69
CA VAL A 54 -3.47 -10.42 -1.47
C VAL A 54 -3.27 -10.12 0.01
N THR A 55 -2.05 -10.35 0.52
CA THR A 55 -1.69 -10.04 1.92
C THR A 55 -0.97 -8.70 2.03
N VAL A 56 -1.04 -8.09 3.21
CA VAL A 56 -0.25 -6.88 3.54
C VAL A 56 1.24 -7.13 3.30
N GLU A 57 1.74 -8.28 3.76
CA GLU A 57 3.15 -8.62 3.67
C GLU A 57 3.64 -8.70 2.22
N SER A 58 2.82 -9.25 1.31
CA SER A 58 3.12 -9.32 -0.11
C SER A 58 3.15 -7.94 -0.77
N LEU A 59 2.21 -7.04 -0.42
CA LEU A 59 2.23 -5.66 -0.91
C LEU A 59 3.45 -4.90 -0.41
N VAL A 60 3.80 -5.04 0.87
CA VAL A 60 4.99 -4.38 1.44
C VAL A 60 6.26 -4.88 0.77
N GLU A 61 6.34 -6.16 0.42
CA GLU A 61 7.46 -6.71 -0.34
C GLU A 61 7.54 -6.14 -1.75
N MET A 62 6.41 -6.03 -2.48
CA MET A 62 6.38 -5.41 -3.80
C MET A 62 6.77 -3.92 -3.79
N VAL A 63 6.38 -3.17 -2.76
CA VAL A 63 6.71 -1.73 -2.67
C VAL A 63 8.20 -1.51 -2.38
N LEU A 64 8.86 -2.47 -1.70
CA LEU A 64 10.26 -2.35 -1.27
C LEU A 64 11.26 -3.08 -2.18
N SER A 65 10.80 -3.81 -3.18
CA SER A 65 11.64 -4.47 -4.20
C SER A 65 12.17 -3.46 -5.21
#